data_AF-A0A930XH51-F1
#
_entry.id   AF-A0A930XH51-F1
#
_cell.length_a   1.000
_cell.length_b   1.000
_cell.length_c   1.000
_cell.angle_alpha   90.00
_cell.angle_beta   90.00
_cell.angle_gamma   90.00
#
_symmetry.space_group_name_H-M   'P 1'
#
loop_
_entity.id
_entity.type
_entity.pdbx_description
1 polymer ?
#
loop_
_entity_poly.entity_id
_entity_poly.type
_entity_poly.pdbx_seq_one_letter_code
_entity_poly.pdbx_strand_id
1 'polypeptide(L)'
;MSLVAHQHIQKYLSKCRKYRLDKNDLNSILRLSTHLRVFGLLSAIGYLNQSNAQAGEVRERTVPVWESLLGQMLDENNPLERQQIMETVVEMARNQPKLYMATWRRSLMLANHWNFWGRAYQEEE
;
A
#
# COMPACT_ATOMS: atom_id res chain seq x y z
N MET A 1 -0.83 1.28 -15.79
CA MET A 1 -0.35 0.72 -14.50
C MET A 1 0.87 1.45 -13.96
N SER A 2 1.98 1.58 -14.70
CA SER A 2 3.16 2.33 -14.22
C SER A 2 2.84 3.78 -13.83
N LEU A 3 2.10 4.51 -14.67
CA LEU A 3 1.73 5.91 -14.43
C LEU A 3 0.76 6.07 -13.23
N VAL A 4 -0.10 5.08 -12.99
CA VAL A 4 -0.96 5.03 -11.79
C VAL A 4 -0.11 4.83 -10.54
N ALA A 5 0.83 3.87 -10.57
CA ALA A 5 1.75 3.64 -9.46
C ALA A 5 2.63 4.87 -9.17
N HIS A 6 3.05 5.60 -10.22
CA HIS A 6 3.77 6.87 -10.09
C HIS A 6 2.92 7.91 -9.33
N GLN A 7 1.67 8.10 -9.74
CA GLN A 7 0.73 8.99 -9.05
C GLN A 7 0.53 8.59 -7.59
N HIS A 8 0.53 7.28 -7.28
CA HIS A 8 0.42 6.80 -5.90
C HIS A 8 1.57 7.27 -5.03
N ILE A 9 2.81 7.17 -5.56
CA ILE A 9 4.01 7.65 -4.88
C ILE A 9 3.95 9.17 -4.71
N GLN A 10 3.57 9.93 -5.75
CA GLN A 10 3.47 11.38 -5.67
C GLN A 10 2.43 11.85 -4.63
N LYS A 11 1.26 11.21 -4.59
CA LYS A 11 0.22 11.49 -3.59
C LYS A 11 0.68 11.15 -2.18
N TYR A 12 1.39 10.04 -1.98
CA TYR A 12 2.02 9.70 -0.69
C TYR A 12 3.01 10.79 -0.24
N LEU A 13 3.95 11.17 -1.12
CA LEU A 13 4.93 12.21 -0.86
C LEU A 13 4.27 13.54 -0.50
N SER A 14 3.24 13.93 -1.26
CA SER A 14 2.46 15.15 -1.01
C SER A 14 1.76 15.12 0.35
N LYS A 15 1.13 13.99 0.71
CA LYS A 15 0.48 13.77 2.02
C LYS A 15 1.48 13.91 3.17
N CYS A 16 2.70 13.41 2.99
CA CYS A 16 3.78 13.48 3.96
C CYS A 16 4.62 14.76 3.89
N ARG A 17 4.30 15.68 2.97
CA ARG A 17 5.08 16.91 2.69
C ARG A 17 6.56 16.63 2.39
N LYS A 18 6.84 15.53 1.69
CA LYS A 18 8.18 15.11 1.25
C LYS A 18 8.33 15.29 -0.26
N TYR A 19 9.55 15.49 -0.74
CA TYR A 19 9.87 15.50 -2.19
C TYR A 19 10.50 14.20 -2.66
N ARG A 20 11.14 13.46 -1.76
CA ARG A 20 11.80 12.17 -1.99
C ARG A 20 11.43 11.19 -0.88
N LEU A 21 11.65 9.91 -1.15
CA LEU A 21 11.43 8.81 -0.21
C LEU A 21 12.73 8.57 0.56
N ASP A 22 12.61 8.52 1.88
CA ASP A 22 13.71 8.06 2.71
C ASP A 22 13.85 6.52 2.63
N LYS A 23 14.94 5.99 3.21
CA LYS A 23 15.20 4.55 3.22
C LYS A 23 14.09 3.73 3.86
N ASN A 24 13.40 4.27 4.87
CA ASN A 24 12.31 3.58 5.55
C ASN A 24 11.04 3.53 4.69
N ASP A 25 10.74 4.62 3.99
CA ASP A 25 9.64 4.67 3.03
C ASP A 25 9.84 3.61 1.93
N LEU A 26 11.03 3.59 1.32
CA LEU A 26 11.37 2.59 0.29
C LEU A 26 11.27 1.16 0.84
N ASN A 27 11.86 0.89 2.01
CA ASN A 27 11.76 -0.42 2.64
C ASN A 27 10.31 -0.84 2.90
N SER A 28 9.45 0.10 3.28
CA SER A 28 8.03 -0.15 3.49
C SER A 28 7.31 -0.53 2.20
N ILE A 29 7.62 0.14 1.08
CA ILE A 29 7.11 -0.21 -0.26
C ILE A 29 7.54 -1.63 -0.65
N LEU A 30 8.83 -1.94 -0.52
CA LEU A 30 9.37 -3.26 -0.86
C LEU A 30 8.73 -4.36 0.00
N ARG A 31 8.51 -4.09 1.29
CA ARG A 31 7.81 -5.01 2.18
C ARG A 31 6.36 -5.22 1.78
N LEU A 32 5.64 -4.18 1.36
CA LEU A 32 4.27 -4.32 0.84
C LEU A 32 4.27 -5.26 -0.37
N SER A 33 5.19 -5.04 -1.32
CA SER A 33 5.30 -5.87 -2.51
C SER A 33 5.54 -7.34 -2.18
N THR A 34 6.44 -7.63 -1.23
CA THR A 34 6.71 -9.00 -0.79
C THR A 34 5.49 -9.57 -0.06
N HIS A 35 4.86 -8.81 0.83
CA HIS A 35 3.70 -9.26 1.60
C HIS A 35 2.50 -9.61 0.72
N LEU A 36 2.19 -8.75 -0.27
CA LEU A 36 1.11 -9.00 -1.22
C LEU A 36 1.34 -10.27 -2.05
N ARG A 37 2.60 -10.56 -2.39
CA ARG A 37 2.98 -11.75 -3.16
C ARG A 37 2.90 -13.03 -2.34
N VAL A 38 3.38 -13.00 -1.10
CA VAL A 38 3.52 -14.20 -0.25
C VAL A 38 2.22 -14.50 0.51
N PHE A 39 1.59 -13.48 1.09
CA PHE A 39 0.45 -13.65 2.00
C PHE A 39 -0.88 -13.13 1.45
N GLY A 40 -0.86 -12.38 0.34
CA GLY A 40 -2.06 -11.87 -0.31
C GLY A 40 -2.64 -10.59 0.32
N LEU A 41 -3.70 -10.09 -0.31
CA LEU A 41 -4.29 -8.79 0.00
C LEU A 41 -4.93 -8.74 1.40
N LEU A 42 -5.75 -9.74 1.77
CA LEU A 42 -6.39 -9.80 3.10
C LEU A 42 -5.38 -9.76 4.24
N SER A 43 -4.24 -10.45 4.10
CA SER A 43 -3.19 -10.44 5.11
C SER A 43 -2.53 -9.06 5.24
N ALA A 44 -2.28 -8.37 4.13
CA ALA A 44 -1.73 -7.01 4.14
C ALA A 44 -2.68 -6.02 4.83
N ILE A 45 -3.98 -6.15 4.59
CA ILE A 45 -5.02 -5.35 5.26
C ILE A 45 -5.11 -5.68 6.76
N GLY A 46 -4.98 -6.96 7.11
CA GLY A 46 -4.90 -7.40 8.51
C GLY A 46 -3.73 -6.74 9.24
N TYR A 47 -2.54 -6.68 8.61
CA TYR A 47 -1.38 -6.01 9.18
C TYR A 47 -1.61 -4.51 9.45
N LEU A 48 -2.30 -3.80 8.52
CA LEU A 48 -2.68 -2.40 8.73
C LEU A 48 -3.53 -2.22 10.00
N ASN A 49 -4.50 -3.12 10.21
CA ASN A 49 -5.57 -2.95 11.21
C ASN A 49 -5.31 -3.65 12.56
N GLN A 50 -4.25 -4.43 12.70
CA GLN A 50 -3.91 -5.08 13.97
C GLN A 50 -3.69 -4.03 15.08
N SER A 51 -4.59 -4.04 16.07
CA SER A 51 -4.58 -3.16 17.25
C SER A 51 -3.69 -3.66 18.39
N ASN A 52 -3.42 -4.98 18.45
CA ASN A 52 -2.77 -5.63 19.60
C ASN A 52 -1.25 -5.87 19.44
N ALA A 53 -0.63 -5.49 18.33
CA ALA A 53 0.78 -5.78 18.09
C ALA A 53 1.65 -4.56 18.44
N GLN A 54 2.51 -4.72 19.45
CA GLN A 54 3.63 -3.87 19.88
C GLN A 54 3.82 -2.60 19.03
N ALA A 55 3.51 -1.45 19.62
CA ALA A 55 4.03 -0.17 19.13
C ALA A 55 5.54 -0.32 18.91
N GLY A 56 6.00 0.04 17.71
CA GLY A 56 7.36 -0.18 17.29
C GLY A 56 7.67 0.65 16.06
N GLU A 57 8.87 1.23 16.05
CA GLU A 57 9.39 2.16 15.04
C GLU A 57 9.16 1.66 13.60
N VAL A 58 9.26 0.34 13.40
CA VAL A 58 9.03 -0.32 12.12
C VAL A 58 7.58 -0.18 11.64
N ARG A 59 6.60 -0.37 12.52
CA ARG A 59 5.18 -0.31 12.14
C ARG A 59 4.74 1.13 11.88
N GLU A 60 5.19 2.06 12.71
CA GLU A 60 4.92 3.50 12.56
C GLU A 60 5.40 4.03 11.21
N ARG A 61 6.47 3.45 10.67
CA ARG A 61 6.98 3.77 9.32
C ARG A 61 6.25 3.02 8.20
N THR A 62 5.87 1.76 8.45
CA THR A 62 5.27 0.88 7.44
C THR A 62 3.82 1.25 7.13
N VAL A 63 3.03 1.51 8.17
CA VAL A 63 1.58 1.68 8.07
C VAL A 63 1.18 2.89 7.21
N PRO A 64 1.77 4.09 7.37
CA PRO A 64 1.40 5.25 6.55
C PRO A 64 1.59 5.02 5.04
N VAL A 65 2.70 4.35 4.66
CA VAL A 65 2.98 3.99 3.27
C VAL A 65 1.94 3.00 2.76
N TRP A 66 1.70 1.91 3.51
CA TRP A 66 0.78 0.85 3.09
C TRP A 66 -0.65 1.35 2.97
N GLU A 67 -1.11 2.12 3.96
CA GLU A 67 -2.43 2.74 3.99
C GLU A 67 -2.62 3.63 2.76
N SER A 68 -1.64 4.48 2.46
CA SER A 68 -1.69 5.36 1.29
C SER A 68 -1.76 4.57 -0.02
N LEU A 69 -0.89 3.59 -0.24
CA LEU A 69 -0.83 2.85 -1.51
C LEU A 69 -2.06 1.96 -1.73
N LEU A 70 -2.53 1.30 -0.67
CA LEU A 70 -3.68 0.40 -0.74
C LEU A 70 -4.99 1.19 -0.82
N GLY A 71 -5.12 2.30 -0.09
CA GLY A 71 -6.29 3.18 -0.17
C GLY A 71 -6.47 3.75 -1.58
N GLN A 72 -5.37 4.25 -2.17
CA GLN A 72 -5.37 4.78 -3.53
C GLN A 72 -5.66 3.73 -4.60
N MET A 73 -5.24 2.48 -4.39
CA MET A 73 -5.56 1.38 -5.32
C MET A 73 -7.06 1.06 -5.35
N LEU A 74 -7.73 1.17 -4.20
CA LEU A 74 -9.16 0.87 -4.07
C LEU A 74 -10.01 2.02 -4.59
N ASP A 75 -9.63 3.26 -4.28
CA ASP A 75 -10.24 4.47 -4.83
C ASP A 75 -9.15 5.52 -5.10
N GLU A 76 -8.89 5.78 -6.38
CA GLU A 76 -7.85 6.72 -6.80
C GLU A 76 -8.23 8.17 -6.52
N ASN A 77 -9.53 8.49 -6.55
CA ASN A 77 -10.04 9.86 -6.44
C ASN A 77 -10.26 10.25 -4.99
N ASN A 78 -10.77 9.31 -4.18
CA ASN A 78 -10.99 9.48 -2.75
C ASN A 78 -10.32 8.34 -1.97
N PRO A 79 -8.98 8.38 -1.79
CA PRO A 79 -8.24 7.29 -1.17
C PRO A 79 -8.80 6.92 0.20
N LEU A 80 -9.15 5.66 0.35
CA LEU A 80 -9.77 5.14 1.56
C LEU A 80 -8.81 5.19 2.75
N GLU A 81 -9.36 5.48 3.93
CA GLU A 81 -8.63 5.37 5.19
C GLU A 81 -8.58 3.92 5.67
N ARG A 82 -7.70 3.65 6.65
CA ARG A 82 -7.38 2.30 7.13
C ARG A 82 -8.60 1.40 7.40
N GLN A 83 -9.60 1.92 8.12
CA GLN A 83 -10.80 1.16 8.47
C GLN A 83 -11.66 0.88 7.23
N GLN A 84 -11.81 1.86 6.35
CA GLN A 84 -12.56 1.73 5.10
C GLN A 84 -11.90 0.75 4.13
N ILE A 85 -10.55 0.74 4.07
CA ILE A 85 -9.78 -0.26 3.32
C ILE A 85 -10.15 -1.67 3.82
N MET A 86 -10.21 -1.86 5.15
CA MET A 86 -10.54 -3.15 5.75
C MET A 86 -11.94 -3.60 5.41
N GLU A 87 -12.93 -2.75 5.66
CA GLU A 87 -14.33 -3.03 5.39
C GLU A 87 -14.54 -3.38 3.91
N THR A 88 -13.97 -2.57 3.02
CA THR A 88 -14.08 -2.76 1.57
C THR A 88 -13.47 -4.09 1.10
N VAL A 89 -12.26 -4.44 1.58
CA VAL A 89 -11.59 -5.68 1.17
C VAL A 89 -12.25 -6.93 1.76
N VAL A 90 -12.70 -6.86 3.02
CA VAL A 90 -13.44 -7.96 3.67
C VAL A 90 -14.77 -8.20 2.97
N GLU A 91 -15.49 -7.13 2.64
CA GLU A 91 -16.75 -7.18 1.92
C GLU A 91 -16.57 -7.80 0.52
N MET A 92 -15.55 -7.36 -0.23
CA MET A 92 -15.19 -7.96 -1.52
C MET A 92 -14.88 -9.46 -1.37
N ALA A 93 -14.10 -9.85 -0.37
CA ALA A 93 -13.72 -11.25 -0.17
C ALA A 93 -14.92 -12.15 0.17
N ARG A 94 -15.90 -11.65 0.92
CA ARG A 94 -17.09 -12.39 1.32
C ARG A 94 -18.14 -12.46 0.22
N ASN A 95 -18.48 -11.32 -0.37
CA ASN A 95 -19.68 -11.17 -1.19
C ASN A 95 -19.35 -11.03 -2.69
N GLN A 96 -18.10 -10.71 -3.05
CA GLN A 96 -17.69 -10.45 -4.45
C GLN A 96 -16.35 -11.11 -4.80
N PRO A 97 -16.21 -12.45 -4.69
CA PRO A 97 -14.92 -13.14 -4.78
C PRO A 97 -14.20 -12.92 -6.12
N LYS A 98 -14.93 -12.74 -7.23
CA LYS A 98 -14.34 -12.39 -8.54
C LYS A 98 -13.70 -11.00 -8.51
N LEU A 99 -14.38 -10.02 -7.93
CA LEU A 99 -13.85 -8.67 -7.77
C LEU A 99 -12.63 -8.68 -6.84
N TYR A 100 -12.71 -9.40 -5.71
CA TYR A 100 -11.57 -9.58 -4.81
C TYR A 100 -10.33 -10.13 -5.55
N MET A 101 -10.50 -11.20 -6.35
CA MET A 101 -9.38 -11.79 -7.11
C MET A 101 -8.82 -10.82 -8.15
N ALA A 102 -9.67 -10.04 -8.82
CA ALA A 102 -9.22 -9.00 -9.75
C ALA A 102 -8.43 -7.91 -9.02
N THR A 103 -8.92 -7.44 -7.87
CA THR A 103 -8.26 -6.43 -7.03
C THR A 103 -6.92 -6.94 -6.49
N TRP A 104 -6.84 -8.20 -6.05
CA TRP A 104 -5.58 -8.80 -5.63
C TRP A 104 -4.57 -8.91 -6.78
N ARG A 105 -4.99 -9.36 -7.97
CA ARG A 105 -4.10 -9.36 -9.15
C ARG A 105 -3.64 -7.96 -9.52
N ARG A 106 -4.53 -6.96 -9.42
CA ARG A 106 -4.18 -5.55 -9.62
C ARG A 106 -3.12 -5.08 -8.64
N SER A 107 -3.23 -5.46 -7.36
CA SER A 107 -2.23 -5.10 -6.35
C SER A 107 -0.86 -5.69 -6.64
N LEU A 108 -0.79 -6.93 -7.14
CA LEU A 108 0.47 -7.56 -7.56
C LEU A 108 1.12 -6.84 -8.76
N MET A 109 0.31 -6.39 -9.73
CA MET A 109 0.82 -5.61 -10.86
C MET A 109 1.34 -4.23 -10.40
N LEU A 110 0.58 -3.54 -9.54
CA LEU A 110 1.00 -2.24 -8.99
C LEU A 110 2.25 -2.37 -8.12
N ALA A 111 2.38 -3.44 -7.34
CA ALA A 111 3.54 -3.66 -6.46
C ALA A 111 4.88 -3.61 -7.22
N ASN A 112 4.94 -4.21 -8.41
CA ASN A 112 6.15 -4.13 -9.25
C ASN A 112 6.47 -2.69 -9.66
N HIS A 113 5.45 -1.90 -10.01
CA HIS A 113 5.64 -0.50 -10.39
C HIS A 113 5.88 0.43 -9.19
N TRP A 114 5.30 0.15 -8.02
CA TRP A 114 5.62 0.86 -6.78
C TRP A 114 7.08 0.65 -6.41
N ASN A 115 7.62 -0.57 -6.57
CA ASN A 115 9.05 -0.81 -6.34
C ASN A 115 9.93 0.03 -7.28
N PHE A 116 9.58 0.08 -8.57
CA PHE A 116 10.30 0.88 -9.55
C PHE A 116 10.29 2.37 -9.19
N TRP A 117 9.09 2.95 -9.00
CA TRP A 117 8.97 4.38 -8.67
C TRP A 117 9.50 4.70 -7.28
N GLY A 118 9.36 3.79 -6.33
CA GLY A 118 9.95 3.92 -5.00
C GLY A 118 11.46 4.14 -5.06
N ARG A 119 12.15 3.41 -5.95
CA ARG A 119 13.59 3.61 -6.19
C ARG A 119 13.89 4.90 -6.93
N ALA A 120 13.09 5.25 -7.93
CA ALA A 120 13.28 6.48 -8.70
C ALA A 120 13.12 7.75 -7.85
N TYR A 121 12.32 7.69 -6.78
CA TYR A 121 12.09 8.79 -5.83
C TYR A 121 12.98 8.73 -4.59
N GLN A 122 13.89 7.76 -4.49
CA GLN A 122 14.77 7.64 -3.33
C GLN A 122 15.70 8.87 -3.21
N GLU A 123 15.97 9.31 -1.98
CA GLU A 123 17.07 10.24 -1.71
C GLU A 123 18.40 9.66 -2.22
N GLU A 124 19.19 10.48 -2.92
CA GLU A 124 20.58 10.13 -3.26
C GLU A 124 21.39 10.20 -1.96
N GLU A 125 22.03 9.10 -1.58
CA GLU A 125 22.96 9.05 -0.43
C GLU A 125 24.21 9.90 -0.70
#